data_AF-A0A382YXA1-F1
#
_entry.id   AF-A0A382YXA1-F1
#
_cell.length_a   1.000
_cell.length_b   1.000
_cell.length_c   1.000
_cell.angle_alpha   90.00
_cell.angle_beta   90.00
_cell.angle_gamma   90.00
#
_symmetry.space_group_name_H-M   'P 1'
#
loop_
_entity.id
_entity.type
_entity.pdbx_description
1 polymer ?
#
loop_
_entity_poly.entity_id
_entity_poly.type
_entity_poly.pdbx_seq_one_letter_code
_entity_poly.pdbx_strand_id
1 'polypeptide(L)'
;VDLDAAARAKDRLKELVASTRDQYTLSGVGHFGGLYEVPPQVESPVLVSSADGVGTKLKIAFAAGDHGTVGQCLVNHCVNDILVQGATPLFFL
;
A
#
# COMPACT_ATOMS: atom_id res chain seq x y z
N VAL A 1 -14.62 -14.74 -12.13
CA VAL A 1 -14.28 -13.81 -11.03
C VAL A 1 -15.41 -13.88 -10.02
N ASP A 2 -15.13 -14.14 -8.74
CA ASP A 2 -16.13 -14.13 -7.66
C ASP A 2 -16.24 -12.71 -7.08
N LEU A 3 -17.30 -12.00 -7.48
CA LEU A 3 -17.54 -10.61 -7.09
C LEU A 3 -17.96 -10.48 -5.62
N ASP A 4 -18.65 -11.49 -5.09
CA ASP A 4 -19.12 -11.49 -3.70
C ASP A 4 -17.95 -11.71 -2.73
N ALA A 5 -17.02 -12.60 -3.08
CA ALA A 5 -15.78 -12.77 -2.32
C ALA A 5 -14.95 -11.49 -2.32
N ALA A 6 -14.84 -10.81 -3.47
CA ALA A 6 -14.16 -9.52 -3.56
C ALA A 6 -14.83 -8.44 -2.70
N ALA A 7 -16.17 -8.37 -2.70
CA ALA A 7 -16.91 -7.43 -1.85
C ALA A 7 -16.68 -7.70 -0.35
N ARG A 8 -16.81 -8.96 0.09
CA ARG A 8 -16.54 -9.35 1.48
C ARG A 8 -15.12 -9.03 1.93
N ALA A 9 -14.14 -9.23 1.04
CA ALA A 9 -12.75 -8.86 1.33
C ALA A 9 -12.58 -7.34 1.48
N LYS A 10 -13.19 -6.55 0.58
CA LYS A 10 -13.17 -5.08 0.66
C LYS A 10 -13.79 -4.57 1.96
N ASP A 11 -14.93 -5.12 2.37
CA ASP A 11 -15.59 -4.71 3.61
C ASP A 11 -14.71 -4.94 4.84
N ARG A 12 -14.02 -6.07 4.90
CA ARG A 12 -13.07 -6.39 6.00
C ARG A 12 -11.84 -5.49 6.02
N LEU A 13 -11.41 -5.00 4.86
CA LEU A 13 -10.22 -4.14 4.74
C LEU A 13 -10.54 -2.67 4.95
N LYS A 14 -11.81 -2.26 4.88
CA LYS A 14 -12.22 -0.85 4.85
C LYS A 14 -11.70 -0.06 6.06
N GLU A 15 -11.81 -0.60 7.26
CA GLU A 15 -11.34 0.06 8.49
C GLU A 15 -9.81 0.11 8.57
N LEU A 16 -9.14 -0.98 8.16
CA LEU A 16 -7.67 -1.04 8.12
C LEU A 16 -7.12 0.00 7.14
N VAL A 17 -7.67 0.10 5.93
CA VAL A 17 -7.27 1.10 4.93
C VAL A 17 -7.65 2.51 5.39
N ALA A 18 -8.79 2.68 6.06
CA ALA A 18 -9.16 3.99 6.62
C ALA A 18 -8.17 4.47 7.68
N SER A 19 -7.56 3.56 8.45
CA SER A 19 -6.58 3.90 9.48
C SER A 19 -5.25 4.46 8.95
N THR A 20 -4.93 4.24 7.67
CA THR A 20 -3.69 4.72 7.04
C THR A 20 -3.85 6.06 6.33
N ARG A 21 -5.04 6.67 6.39
CA ARG A 21 -5.34 7.93 5.71
C ARG A 21 -4.74 9.10 6.47
N ASP A 22 -4.30 10.10 5.72
CA ASP A 22 -3.83 11.39 6.24
C ASP A 22 -4.66 12.54 5.65
N GLN A 23 -4.26 13.77 5.98
CA GLN A 23 -4.92 15.00 5.51
C GLN A 23 -4.81 15.23 3.99
N TYR A 24 -3.89 14.55 3.31
CA TYR A 24 -3.63 14.70 1.87
C TYR A 24 -4.35 13.65 1.03
N THR A 25 -5.02 12.68 1.66
CA THR A 25 -5.79 11.65 0.97
C THR A 25 -7.15 12.20 0.50
N LEU A 26 -7.30 12.44 -0.80
CA LEU A 26 -8.48 13.10 -1.39
C LEU A 26 -9.64 12.13 -1.72
N SER A 27 -9.34 10.88 -2.08
CA SER A 27 -10.35 9.90 -2.50
C SER A 27 -10.84 9.02 -1.35
N GLY A 28 -12.11 8.62 -1.37
CA GLY A 28 -12.62 7.52 -0.54
C GLY A 28 -12.35 6.12 -1.12
N VAL A 29 -12.60 5.08 -0.32
CA VAL A 29 -12.51 3.68 -0.78
C VAL A 29 -13.69 3.36 -1.71
N GLY A 30 -13.42 2.74 -2.87
CA GLY A 30 -14.46 2.25 -3.78
C GLY A 30 -14.50 2.93 -5.16
N HIS A 31 -13.69 3.97 -5.38
CA HIS A 31 -13.49 4.56 -6.70
C HIS A 31 -12.47 3.76 -7.54
N PHE A 32 -12.46 3.99 -8.86
CA PHE A 32 -11.54 3.30 -9.78
C PHE A 32 -10.06 3.60 -9.50
N GLY A 33 -9.76 4.79 -8.97
CA GLY A 33 -8.41 5.21 -8.60
C GLY A 33 -8.41 5.95 -7.27
N GLY A 34 -7.28 5.85 -6.56
CA GLY A 34 -6.96 6.69 -5.41
C GLY A 34 -6.45 8.05 -5.84
N LEU A 35 -6.77 9.09 -5.08
CA LEU A 35 -6.32 10.46 -5.27
C LEU A 35 -5.60 10.92 -4.01
N TYR A 36 -4.40 11.45 -4.17
CA TYR A 36 -3.54 11.96 -3.10
C TYR A 36 -2.94 13.30 -3.53
N GLU A 37 -3.03 14.30 -2.66
CA GLU A 37 -2.44 15.63 -2.88
C GLU A 37 -0.96 15.61 -2.49
N VAL A 38 -0.08 16.15 -3.34
CA VAL A 38 1.32 16.33 -2.95
C VAL A 38 1.38 17.39 -1.85
N PRO A 39 2.01 17.12 -0.68
CA PRO A 39 2.03 18.08 0.42
C PRO A 39 2.57 19.45 -0.04
N PRO A 40 1.86 20.56 0.23
CA PRO A 40 2.19 21.88 -0.32
C PRO A 40 3.53 22.44 0.19
N GLN A 41 4.09 21.85 1.25
CA GLN A 41 5.41 22.18 1.79
C GLN A 41 6.56 21.67 0.91
N VAL A 42 6.30 20.79 -0.05
CA VAL A 42 7.32 20.26 -0.97
C VAL A 42 7.47 21.19 -2.16
N GLU A 43 8.52 22.00 -2.16
CA GLU A 43 8.85 22.86 -3.29
C GLU A 43 9.38 22.03 -4.47
N SER A 44 8.87 22.27 -5.69
CA SER A 44 9.29 21.59 -6.92
C SER A 44 9.36 20.05 -6.79
N PRO A 45 8.22 19.38 -6.51
CA PRO A 45 8.23 17.96 -6.15
C PRO A 45 8.71 17.06 -7.29
N VAL A 46 9.53 16.07 -6.92
CA VAL A 46 9.90 14.94 -7.79
C VAL A 46 9.23 13.68 -7.23
N LEU A 47 8.52 12.96 -8.08
CA LEU A 47 7.88 11.70 -7.70
C LEU A 47 8.83 10.53 -7.93
N VAL A 48 9.02 9.72 -6.89
CA VAL A 48 9.77 8.47 -6.94
C VAL A 48 8.78 7.33 -6.72
N SER A 49 8.80 6.34 -7.61
CA SER A 49 7.97 5.15 -7.51
C SER A 49 8.83 3.89 -7.47
N SER A 50 8.39 2.91 -6.69
CA SER A 50 8.91 1.53 -6.69
C SER A 50 7.73 0.56 -6.72
N ALA A 51 7.96 -0.61 -7.31
CA ALA A 51 7.03 -1.73 -7.32
C ALA A 51 7.83 -3.02 -7.16
N ASP A 52 7.62 -3.71 -6.03
CA ASP A 52 8.30 -4.95 -5.69
C ASP A 52 7.31 -5.99 -5.14
N GLY A 53 7.77 -7.23 -4.98
CA GLY A 53 7.04 -8.34 -4.40
C GLY A 53 7.77 -8.98 -3.21
N VAL A 54 7.02 -9.76 -2.43
CA VAL A 54 7.57 -10.55 -1.31
C VAL A 54 8.45 -11.71 -1.79
N GLY A 55 8.23 -12.17 -3.02
CA GLY A 55 8.99 -13.26 -3.63
C GLY A 55 8.73 -14.64 -3.00
N THR A 56 9.74 -15.51 -3.04
CA THR A 56 9.63 -16.92 -2.62
C THR A 56 9.34 -17.12 -1.13
N LYS A 57 9.50 -16.08 -0.30
CA LYS A 57 9.09 -16.10 1.12
C LYS A 57 7.60 -16.41 1.30
N LEU A 58 6.75 -16.11 0.30
CA LEU A 58 5.35 -16.52 0.30
C LEU A 58 5.17 -18.04 0.40
N LYS A 59 6.08 -18.84 -0.19
CA LYS A 59 6.03 -20.31 -0.06
C LYS A 59 6.17 -20.77 1.38
N ILE A 60 6.99 -20.08 2.17
CA ILE A 60 7.18 -20.37 3.59
C ILE A 60 5.94 -19.94 4.39
N ALA A 61 5.37 -18.77 4.10
CA ALA A 61 4.12 -18.32 4.71
C ALA A 61 2.97 -19.32 4.48
N PHE A 62 2.83 -19.83 3.25
CA PHE A 62 1.85 -20.87 2.92
C PHE A 62 2.13 -22.19 3.66
N ALA A 63 3.38 -22.65 3.69
CA ALA A 63 3.75 -23.88 4.38
C ALA A 63 3.56 -23.80 5.90
N ALA A 64 3.76 -22.62 6.49
CA ALA A 64 3.55 -22.35 7.91
C ALA A 64 2.09 -22.06 8.28
N GLY A 65 1.24 -21.76 7.29
CA GLY A 65 -0.13 -21.27 7.53
C GLY A 65 -0.20 -19.86 8.13
N ASP A 66 0.92 -19.13 8.18
CA ASP A 66 1.03 -17.81 8.80
C ASP A 66 1.28 -16.73 7.73
N HIS A 67 0.38 -15.77 7.66
CA HIS A 67 0.39 -14.66 6.70
C HIS A 67 0.46 -13.30 7.39
N GLY A 68 0.59 -13.24 8.72
CA GLY A 68 0.44 -12.02 9.50
C GLY A 68 1.44 -10.92 9.16
N THR A 69 2.61 -11.29 8.61
CA THR A 69 3.72 -10.36 8.38
C THR A 69 4.07 -10.16 6.91
N VAL A 70 3.48 -10.90 5.97
CA VAL A 70 3.90 -10.82 4.55
C VAL A 70 3.52 -9.48 3.92
N GLY A 71 2.42 -8.86 4.37
CA GLY A 71 2.04 -7.51 3.94
C GLY A 71 3.05 -6.44 4.36
N GLN A 72 3.61 -6.55 5.57
CA GLN A 72 4.68 -5.64 6.03
C GLN A 72 5.95 -5.83 5.21
N CYS A 73 6.29 -7.07 4.84
CA CYS A 73 7.44 -7.33 3.98
C CYS A 73 7.27 -6.65 2.62
N LEU A 74 6.07 -6.73 2.03
CA LEU A 74 5.75 -6.09 0.76
C LEU A 74 5.95 -4.56 0.82
N VAL A 75 5.38 -3.91 1.83
CA VAL A 75 5.52 -2.45 2.00
C VAL A 75 6.98 -2.05 2.21
N ASN A 76 7.70 -2.78 3.06
CA ASN A 76 9.11 -2.47 3.38
C ASN A 76 10.02 -2.58 2.16
N HIS A 77 9.80 -3.55 1.26
CA HIS A 77 10.59 -3.68 0.04
C HIS A 77 10.47 -2.40 -0.82
N CYS A 78 9.24 -1.97 -1.12
CA CYS A 78 9.02 -0.77 -1.91
C CYS A 78 9.50 0.52 -1.22
N VAL A 79 9.25 0.66 0.09
CA VAL A 79 9.62 1.88 0.85
C VAL A 79 11.15 2.01 0.97
N ASN A 80 11.87 0.92 1.18
CA ASN A 80 13.32 0.95 1.31
C ASN A 80 14.01 1.35 -0.01
N ASP A 81 13.45 0.96 -1.16
CA ASP A 81 13.98 1.33 -2.48
C ASP A 81 13.92 2.84 -2.75
N ILE A 82 12.89 3.51 -2.26
CA ILE A 82 12.76 4.97 -2.46
C ILE A 82 13.53 5.74 -1.38
N LEU A 83 13.71 5.13 -0.20
CA LEU A 83 14.44 5.73 0.91
C LEU A 83 15.91 6.01 0.56
N VAL A 84 16.56 5.17 -0.25
CA VAL A 84 17.95 5.40 -0.67
C VAL A 84 18.13 6.65 -1.54
N GLN A 85 17.04 7.19 -2.10
CA GLN A 85 17.02 8.46 -2.82
C GLN A 85 16.61 9.65 -1.93
N GLY A 86 16.32 9.41 -0.64
CA GLY A 86 15.80 10.40 0.29
C GLY A 86 14.32 10.73 0.12
N ALA A 87 13.55 9.90 -0.60
CA ALA A 87 12.13 10.13 -0.83
C ALA A 87 11.30 9.87 0.44
N THR A 88 10.24 10.65 0.63
CA THR A 88 9.23 10.41 1.68
C THR A 88 8.08 9.59 1.10
N PRO A 89 7.68 8.45 1.71
CA PRO A 89 6.53 7.67 1.26
C PRO A 89 5.23 8.48 1.39
N LEU A 90 4.40 8.48 0.34
CA LEU A 90 3.14 9.23 0.31
C LEU A 90 1.90 8.33 0.38
N PHE A 91 1.84 7.30 -0.47
CA PHE A 91 0.73 6.33 -0.53
C PHE A 91 1.21 4.97 -1.02
N PHE A 92 0.35 3.94 -0.91
CA PHE A 92 0.63 2.57 -1.35
C PHE A 92 -0.61 1.95 -2.01
N LEU A 93 -0.42 1.10 -3.03
CA LEU A 93 -1.50 0.40 -3.75
C LEU A 93 -1.40 -1.12 -3.59
#